data_AF-A0A8J2SHY4-F1
#
_entry.id   AF-A0A8J2SHY4-F1
#
_cell.length_a   1.000
_cell.length_b   1.000
_cell.length_c   1.000
_cell.angle_alpha   90.00
_cell.angle_beta   90.00
_cell.angle_gamma   90.00
#
_symmetry.space_group_name_H-M   'P 1'
#
loop_
_entity.id
_entity.type
_entity.pdbx_description
1 polymer ?
#
loop_
_entity_poly.entity_id
_entity_poly.type
_entity_poly.pdbx_seq_one_letter_code
_entity_poly.pdbx_strand_id
1 'polypeptide(L)'
;MAPLAEMTANGQDEALLNDGPSLQDAFKQFRNRKRQQQRQVPTKELRRRAAERRAADPAGDKARLRSKFIAKCLESVGVPYAERYHKPGDALYGLKEYLDCCALFRKALRQLRPDFGFDIGPWNQAYLFATLPRKLELSEVRPGDLLFVEGTYFKGRKKQQKGNIVHVEMFLGAELGSGPESTLASRDHWGCVSVQDSFKYVSPWYEITALHWRSLDDWLEGRCDPVALPDCFQGHDPYGEKAQRVGKKSVFDDEGADDVDDEAIAAAAAKLKV
;
A
#
# COMPACT_ATOMS: atom_id res chain seq x y z
N MET A 1 -28.40 12.74 -72.29
CA MET A 1 -29.42 12.00 -71.51
C MET A 1 -28.70 11.22 -70.43
N ALA A 2 -29.10 11.41 -69.16
CA ALA A 2 -28.65 10.60 -68.02
C ALA A 2 -29.33 9.21 -68.01
N PRO A 3 -28.76 8.25 -67.27
CA PRO A 3 -29.38 7.81 -66.00
C PRO A 3 -28.31 7.75 -64.87
N LEU A 4 -28.51 8.24 -63.64
CA LEU A 4 -29.36 7.80 -62.51
C LEU A 4 -28.97 6.44 -61.85
N ALA A 5 -28.19 6.58 -60.76
CA ALA A 5 -28.21 5.91 -59.45
C ALA A 5 -28.03 4.38 -59.29
N GLU A 6 -27.01 4.00 -58.50
CA GLU A 6 -26.94 2.87 -57.54
C GLU A 6 -25.73 3.16 -56.60
N MET A 7 -25.89 3.57 -55.34
CA MET A 7 -26.11 2.76 -54.12
C MET A 7 -25.13 1.58 -53.95
N THR A 8 -24.09 1.73 -53.13
CA THR A 8 -24.04 1.22 -51.74
C THR A 8 -22.65 1.35 -51.13
N ALA A 9 -22.62 1.84 -49.90
CA ALA A 9 -21.47 1.88 -49.02
C ALA A 9 -21.15 0.46 -48.51
N ASN A 10 -19.86 0.11 -48.50
CA ASN A 10 -19.27 -0.97 -47.71
C ASN A 10 -17.81 -0.53 -47.53
N GLY A 11 -17.27 -0.34 -46.34
CA GLY A 11 -17.58 -0.98 -45.07
C GLY A 11 -16.23 -1.27 -44.43
N GLN A 12 -15.54 -0.23 -43.95
CA GLN A 12 -14.25 -0.35 -43.27
C GLN A 12 -14.16 0.78 -42.23
N ASP A 13 -15.06 0.78 -41.26
CA ASP A 13 -14.95 1.69 -40.11
C ASP A 13 -15.76 1.17 -38.91
N GLU A 14 -15.66 -0.11 -38.54
CA GLU A 14 -16.15 -0.61 -37.25
C GLU A 14 -15.34 -1.81 -36.74
N ALA A 15 -14.05 -1.59 -36.41
CA ALA A 15 -13.25 -2.57 -35.68
C ALA A 15 -12.42 -1.93 -34.55
N LEU A 16 -12.95 -0.89 -33.91
CA LEU A 16 -12.48 -0.37 -32.62
C LEU A 16 -13.50 -0.65 -31.51
N LEU A 17 -14.14 -1.82 -31.56
CA LEU A 17 -15.11 -2.23 -30.55
C LEU A 17 -14.39 -2.95 -29.40
N ASN A 18 -13.99 -2.14 -28.41
CA ASN A 18 -14.07 -2.43 -26.98
C ASN A 18 -13.51 -3.82 -26.54
N ASP A 19 -12.20 -3.90 -26.33
CA ASP A 19 -11.55 -4.97 -25.54
C ASP A 19 -11.81 -4.87 -24.02
N GLY A 20 -12.79 -4.06 -23.61
CA GLY A 20 -13.23 -3.96 -22.23
C GLY A 20 -14.10 -5.16 -21.81
N PRO A 21 -14.06 -5.58 -20.53
CA PRO A 21 -14.99 -6.59 -20.04
C PRO A 21 -16.42 -6.15 -20.32
N SER A 22 -17.25 -7.07 -20.82
CA SER A 22 -18.66 -6.76 -21.09
C SER A 22 -19.33 -6.20 -19.83
N LEU A 23 -20.34 -5.36 -20.00
CA LEU A 23 -21.12 -4.80 -18.89
C LEU A 23 -21.67 -5.92 -17.98
N GLN A 24 -21.98 -7.08 -18.57
CA GLN A 24 -22.41 -8.28 -17.87
C GLN A 24 -21.29 -8.91 -17.04
N ASP A 25 -20.05 -8.92 -17.54
CA ASP A 25 -18.89 -9.43 -16.81
C ASP A 25 -18.44 -8.47 -15.71
N ALA A 26 -18.46 -7.16 -15.97
CA ALA A 26 -18.29 -6.13 -14.94
C ALA A 26 -19.33 -6.30 -13.82
N PHE A 27 -20.60 -6.57 -14.16
CA PHE A 27 -21.65 -6.82 -13.18
C PHE A 27 -21.45 -8.14 -12.40
N LYS A 28 -21.04 -9.23 -13.06
CA LYS A 28 -20.68 -10.50 -12.40
C LYS A 28 -19.53 -10.29 -11.42
N GLN A 29 -18.48 -9.56 -11.83
CA GLN A 29 -17.36 -9.22 -10.96
C GLN A 29 -17.80 -8.37 -9.76
N PHE A 30 -18.64 -7.36 -9.98
CA PHE A 30 -19.22 -6.54 -8.92
C PHE A 30 -20.02 -7.39 -7.92
N ARG A 31 -20.89 -8.27 -8.42
CA ARG A 31 -21.72 -9.15 -7.57
C ARG A 31 -20.85 -10.12 -6.75
N ASN A 32 -19.81 -10.68 -7.36
CA ASN A 32 -18.87 -11.57 -6.67
C ASN A 32 -18.07 -10.82 -5.60
N ARG A 33 -17.58 -9.61 -5.91
CA ARG A 33 -16.92 -8.73 -4.93
C ARG A 33 -17.86 -8.39 -3.77
N LYS A 34 -19.13 -8.03 -4.03
CA LYS A 34 -20.14 -7.76 -3.00
C LYS A 34 -20.46 -8.98 -2.13
N ARG A 35 -20.58 -10.17 -2.72
CA ARG A 35 -20.78 -11.42 -1.97
C ARG A 35 -19.57 -11.78 -1.10
N GLN A 36 -18.35 -11.59 -1.61
CA GLN A 36 -17.14 -11.79 -0.81
C GLN A 36 -17.04 -10.80 0.35
N GLN A 37 -17.40 -9.54 0.13
CA GLN A 37 -17.49 -8.52 1.18
C GLN A 37 -18.52 -8.90 2.26
N GLN A 38 -19.71 -9.35 1.86
CA GLN A 38 -20.76 -9.80 2.80
C GLN A 38 -20.40 -11.06 3.59
N ARG A 39 -19.48 -11.89 3.08
CA ARG A 39 -18.98 -13.09 3.75
C ARG A 39 -17.89 -12.80 4.78
N GLN A 40 -17.37 -11.57 4.84
CA GLN A 40 -16.35 -11.24 5.82
C GLN A 40 -16.94 -11.19 7.23
N VAL A 41 -16.27 -11.84 8.17
CA VAL A 41 -16.62 -11.76 9.58
C VAL A 41 -16.64 -10.29 10.02
N PRO A 42 -17.71 -9.81 10.68
CA PRO A 42 -17.79 -8.45 11.20
C PRO A 42 -16.58 -8.08 12.06
N THR A 43 -16.06 -6.87 11.90
CA THR A 43 -14.86 -6.40 12.62
C THR A 43 -15.06 -6.43 14.13
N LYS A 44 -16.28 -6.13 14.60
CA LYS A 44 -16.68 -6.26 16.02
C LYS A 44 -16.44 -7.67 16.58
N GLU A 45 -16.78 -8.70 15.82
CA GLU A 45 -16.59 -10.09 16.23
C GLU A 45 -15.10 -10.48 16.21
N LEU A 46 -14.35 -10.03 15.21
CA LEU A 46 -12.90 -10.24 15.16
C LEU A 46 -12.20 -9.54 16.32
N ARG A 47 -12.59 -8.30 16.62
CA ARG A 47 -12.05 -7.52 17.74
C ARG A 47 -12.29 -8.22 19.07
N ARG A 48 -13.50 -8.74 19.27
CA ARG A 48 -13.86 -9.53 20.46
C ARG A 48 -12.97 -10.77 20.60
N ARG A 49 -12.87 -11.60 19.57
CA ARG A 49 -12.03 -12.81 19.57
C ARG A 49 -10.55 -12.48 19.80
N ALA A 50 -10.05 -11.43 19.15
CA ALA A 50 -8.68 -10.99 19.32
C ALA A 50 -8.42 -10.47 20.75
N ALA A 51 -9.38 -9.74 21.34
CA ALA A 51 -9.29 -9.29 22.73
C ALA A 51 -9.34 -10.45 23.73
N GLU A 52 -10.22 -11.42 23.55
CA GLU A 52 -10.30 -12.64 24.37
C GLU A 52 -8.97 -13.41 24.33
N ARG A 53 -8.39 -13.60 23.14
CA ARG A 53 -7.09 -14.26 22.97
C ARG A 53 -5.94 -13.50 23.64
N ARG A 54 -5.90 -12.17 23.48
CA ARG A 54 -4.89 -11.31 24.14
C ARG A 54 -5.02 -11.33 25.65
N ALA A 55 -6.24 -11.36 26.19
CA ALA A 55 -6.47 -11.41 27.63
C ALA A 55 -5.98 -12.72 28.25
N ALA A 56 -6.04 -13.82 27.51
CA ALA A 56 -5.59 -15.14 27.97
C ALA A 56 -4.05 -15.23 28.09
N ASP A 57 -3.31 -14.64 27.15
CA ASP A 57 -1.84 -14.61 27.18
C ASP A 57 -1.32 -13.31 26.51
N PRO A 58 -1.22 -12.20 27.27
CA PRO A 58 -0.86 -10.92 26.68
C PRO A 58 0.55 -10.89 26.07
N ALA A 59 1.53 -11.50 26.74
CA ALA A 59 2.92 -11.47 26.31
C ALA A 59 3.14 -12.43 25.12
N GLY A 60 2.62 -13.65 25.21
CA GLY A 60 2.74 -14.63 24.12
C GLY A 60 1.93 -14.24 22.90
N ASP A 61 0.74 -13.63 23.05
CA ASP A 61 -0.02 -13.16 21.88
C ASP A 61 0.71 -12.04 21.15
N LYS A 62 1.31 -11.07 21.87
CA LYS A 62 2.12 -10.01 21.27
C LYS A 62 3.31 -10.58 20.50
N ALA A 63 4.08 -11.49 21.10
CA ALA A 63 5.21 -12.13 20.44
C ALA A 63 4.77 -12.89 19.18
N ARG A 64 3.71 -13.70 19.28
CA ARG A 64 3.14 -14.45 18.16
C ARG A 64 2.65 -13.54 17.03
N LEU A 65 1.95 -12.45 17.35
CA LEU A 65 1.45 -11.48 16.38
C LEU A 65 2.60 -10.75 15.67
N ARG A 66 3.65 -10.37 16.40
CA ARG A 66 4.85 -9.75 15.83
C ARG A 66 5.53 -10.69 14.85
N SER A 67 5.79 -11.93 15.24
CA SER A 67 6.38 -12.94 14.34
C SER A 67 5.52 -13.20 13.11
N LYS A 68 4.19 -13.31 13.26
CA LYS A 68 3.26 -13.45 12.14
C LYS A 68 3.31 -12.27 11.18
N PHE A 69 3.33 -11.05 11.72
CA PHE A 69 3.38 -9.83 10.91
C PHE A 69 4.67 -9.77 10.09
N ILE A 70 5.82 -9.99 10.73
CA ILE A 70 7.12 -10.00 10.06
C ILE A 70 7.16 -11.07 8.96
N ALA A 71 6.76 -12.30 9.27
CA ALA A 71 6.71 -13.39 8.30
C ALA A 71 5.81 -13.03 7.10
N LYS A 72 4.65 -12.40 7.35
CA LYS A 72 3.73 -12.01 6.28
C LYS A 72 4.30 -10.91 5.37
N CYS A 73 5.06 -9.97 5.94
CA CYS A 73 5.77 -8.98 5.16
C CYS A 73 6.91 -9.61 4.33
N LEU A 74 7.65 -10.55 4.90
CA LEU A 74 8.76 -11.25 4.22
C LEU A 74 8.29 -12.10 3.03
N GLU A 75 7.08 -12.65 3.07
CA GLU A 75 6.47 -13.33 1.90
C GLU A 75 6.35 -12.43 0.66
N SER A 76 6.43 -11.11 0.82
CA SER A 76 6.34 -10.16 -0.29
C SER A 76 7.69 -9.79 -0.90
N VAL A 77 8.81 -10.34 -0.40
CA VAL A 77 10.13 -10.15 -1.03
C VAL A 77 10.08 -10.61 -2.49
N GLY A 78 10.63 -9.79 -3.39
CA GLY A 78 10.60 -10.03 -4.83
C GLY A 78 9.37 -9.48 -5.56
N VAL A 79 8.36 -8.96 -4.85
CA VAL A 79 7.21 -8.29 -5.47
C VAL A 79 7.64 -6.90 -5.97
N PRO A 80 7.39 -6.54 -7.24
CA PRO A 80 7.79 -5.25 -7.83
C PRO A 80 7.04 -4.05 -7.21
N TYR A 81 7.62 -2.85 -7.32
CA TYR A 81 7.06 -1.64 -6.72
C TYR A 81 5.74 -1.17 -7.35
N ALA A 82 5.74 -0.89 -8.66
CA ALA A 82 4.53 -0.52 -9.41
C ALA A 82 4.70 -0.76 -10.91
N GLU A 83 3.65 -1.22 -11.56
CA GLU A 83 3.66 -1.59 -12.98
C GLU A 83 4.15 -0.47 -13.90
N ARG A 84 3.75 0.77 -13.63
CA ARG A 84 4.08 1.95 -14.44
C ARG A 84 5.59 2.21 -14.61
N TYR A 85 6.44 1.62 -13.78
CA TYR A 85 7.89 1.74 -13.89
C TYR A 85 8.52 0.68 -14.79
N HIS A 86 7.74 -0.30 -15.23
CA HIS A 86 8.16 -1.39 -16.11
C HIS A 86 7.51 -1.23 -17.50
N LYS A 87 8.14 -1.78 -18.52
CA LYS A 87 7.67 -1.73 -19.92
C LYS A 87 7.29 -3.12 -20.43
N PRO A 88 6.38 -3.22 -21.42
CA PRO A 88 6.14 -4.47 -22.12
C PRO A 88 7.45 -5.10 -22.60
N GLY A 89 7.73 -6.33 -22.16
CA GLY A 89 8.99 -7.04 -22.41
C GLY A 89 9.92 -7.15 -21.21
N ASP A 90 9.74 -6.31 -20.17
CA ASP A 90 10.46 -6.45 -18.90
C ASP A 90 9.93 -7.65 -18.11
N ALA A 91 10.82 -8.36 -17.41
CA ALA A 91 10.44 -9.52 -16.59
C ALA A 91 9.46 -9.20 -15.46
N LEU A 92 9.39 -7.93 -15.05
CA LEU A 92 8.54 -7.44 -13.97
C LEU A 92 7.24 -6.76 -14.46
N TYR A 93 7.05 -6.64 -15.78
CA TYR A 93 5.85 -6.06 -16.37
C TYR A 93 4.70 -7.07 -16.45
N GLY A 94 3.44 -6.62 -16.29
CA GLY A 94 2.27 -7.48 -16.35
C GLY A 94 2.14 -8.48 -15.19
N LEU A 95 2.89 -8.29 -14.09
CA LEU A 95 2.78 -9.15 -12.91
C LEU A 95 1.45 -8.92 -12.18
N LYS A 96 0.99 -9.96 -11.48
CA LYS A 96 -0.32 -9.97 -10.81
C LYS A 96 -0.42 -8.96 -9.67
N GLU A 97 0.71 -8.59 -9.07
CA GLU A 97 0.74 -7.78 -7.86
C GLU A 97 1.96 -6.87 -7.85
N TYR A 98 1.77 -5.67 -7.33
CA TYR A 98 2.79 -4.66 -7.11
C TYR A 98 2.59 -4.04 -5.72
N LEU A 99 3.68 -3.72 -5.03
CA LEU A 99 3.66 -3.22 -3.66
C LEU A 99 4.60 -2.03 -3.49
N ASP A 100 4.00 -0.84 -3.38
CA ASP A 100 4.69 0.33 -2.84
C ASP A 100 4.99 0.17 -1.34
N CYS A 101 5.73 1.13 -0.79
CA CYS A 101 6.17 1.10 0.61
C CYS A 101 5.03 0.93 1.64
N CYS A 102 3.87 1.56 1.44
CA CYS A 102 2.75 1.43 2.39
C CYS A 102 1.81 0.27 2.04
N ALA A 103 1.72 -0.10 0.75
CA ALA A 103 0.94 -1.22 0.27
C ALA A 103 1.46 -2.55 0.82
N LEU A 104 2.79 -2.70 0.95
CA LEU A 104 3.44 -3.83 1.61
C LEU A 104 2.84 -4.12 3.00
N PHE A 105 2.86 -3.11 3.89
CA PHE A 105 2.38 -3.27 5.26
C PHE A 105 0.85 -3.37 5.33
N ARG A 106 0.12 -2.62 4.50
CA ARG A 106 -1.35 -2.73 4.43
C ARG A 106 -1.80 -4.12 3.97
N LYS A 107 -1.09 -4.74 3.01
CA LYS A 107 -1.38 -6.12 2.56
C LYS A 107 -1.26 -7.10 3.73
N ALA A 108 -0.14 -7.05 4.46
CA ALA A 108 0.08 -7.91 5.62
C ALA A 108 -0.98 -7.71 6.70
N LEU A 109 -1.31 -6.47 7.03
CA LEU A 109 -2.37 -6.14 8.00
C LEU A 109 -3.75 -6.63 7.56
N ARG A 110 -4.12 -6.48 6.29
CA ARG A 110 -5.41 -6.99 5.77
C ARG A 110 -5.50 -8.50 5.83
N GLN A 111 -4.41 -9.20 5.53
CA GLN A 111 -4.35 -10.67 5.62
C GLN A 111 -4.40 -11.14 7.08
N LEU A 112 -3.84 -10.36 8.00
CA LEU A 112 -3.85 -10.64 9.44
C LEU A 112 -5.02 -9.96 10.16
N ARG A 113 -6.01 -9.42 9.44
CA ARG A 113 -7.21 -8.79 10.02
C ARG A 113 -7.88 -9.66 11.11
N PRO A 114 -8.07 -10.99 10.95
CA PRO A 114 -8.64 -11.83 12.00
C PRO A 114 -7.77 -11.93 13.25
N ASP A 115 -6.45 -11.79 13.09
CA ASP A 115 -5.49 -11.82 14.17
C ASP A 115 -5.43 -10.46 14.90
N PHE A 116 -5.42 -9.35 14.17
CA PHE A 116 -5.31 -8.00 14.75
C PHE A 116 -6.64 -7.46 15.29
N GLY A 117 -7.77 -7.86 14.71
CA GLY A 117 -9.11 -7.44 15.17
C GLY A 117 -9.51 -6.02 14.75
N PHE A 118 -8.86 -5.46 13.73
CA PHE A 118 -9.20 -4.16 13.13
C PHE A 118 -9.03 -4.18 11.60
N ASP A 119 -9.62 -3.20 10.95
CA ASP A 119 -9.51 -2.95 9.51
C ASP A 119 -8.57 -1.77 9.23
N ILE A 120 -7.46 -2.04 8.54
CA ILE A 120 -6.55 -0.98 8.12
C ILE A 120 -7.15 -0.21 6.92
N GLY A 121 -7.16 1.11 7.03
CA GLY A 121 -7.65 2.00 5.98
C GLY A 121 -6.84 1.94 4.67
N PRO A 122 -7.40 2.46 3.55
CA PRO A 122 -6.75 2.42 2.25
C PRO A 122 -5.70 3.52 2.02
N TRP A 123 -5.50 4.44 2.98
CA TRP A 123 -4.57 5.57 2.84
C TRP A 123 -3.08 5.15 2.82
N ASN A 124 -2.22 6.16 2.81
CA ASN A 124 -0.80 6.07 2.50
C ASN A 124 0.09 5.89 3.76
N GLN A 125 1.41 6.04 3.62
CA GLN A 125 2.39 5.93 4.70
C GLN A 125 2.14 6.88 5.88
N ALA A 126 1.61 8.09 5.64
CA ALA A 126 1.27 9.02 6.70
C ALA A 126 0.10 8.52 7.58
N TYR A 127 -0.80 7.72 7.00
CA TYR A 127 -1.85 7.06 7.77
C TYR A 127 -1.29 5.95 8.65
N LEU A 128 -0.39 5.11 8.12
CA LEU A 128 0.28 4.09 8.94
C LEU A 128 1.03 4.73 10.12
N PHE A 129 1.75 5.83 9.87
CA PHE A 129 2.39 6.65 10.90
C PHE A 129 1.40 7.16 11.94
N ALA A 130 0.25 7.68 11.50
CA ALA A 130 -0.80 8.16 12.39
C ALA A 130 -1.30 7.09 13.35
N THR A 131 -1.35 5.83 12.91
CA THR A 131 -1.84 4.70 13.71
C THR A 131 -0.84 4.09 14.70
N LEU A 132 0.42 4.54 14.66
CA LEU A 132 1.49 4.07 15.55
C LEU A 132 2.08 5.26 16.35
N PRO A 133 1.36 5.78 17.35
CA PRO A 133 1.79 6.97 18.09
C PRO A 133 3.02 6.74 18.97
N ARG A 134 3.33 5.51 19.40
CA ARG A 134 4.48 5.24 20.28
C ARG A 134 5.80 5.43 19.55
N LYS A 135 6.52 6.52 19.88
CA LYS A 135 7.89 6.78 19.43
C LYS A 135 8.87 5.82 20.11
N LEU A 136 9.94 5.48 19.41
CA LEU A 136 11.06 4.70 19.92
C LEU A 136 12.37 5.43 19.62
N GLU A 137 13.34 5.28 20.51
CA GLU A 137 14.74 5.54 20.19
C GLU A 137 15.36 4.32 19.49
N LEU A 138 16.42 4.52 18.72
CA LEU A 138 17.06 3.44 17.95
C LEU A 138 17.48 2.24 18.84
N SER A 139 17.90 2.50 20.08
CA SER A 139 18.27 1.46 21.05
C SER A 139 17.11 0.59 21.53
N GLU A 140 15.86 1.03 21.33
CA GLU A 140 14.65 0.32 21.75
C GLU A 140 13.98 -0.43 20.59
N VAL A 141 14.43 -0.21 19.36
CA VAL A 141 13.84 -0.78 18.15
C VAL A 141 14.06 -2.29 18.13
N ARG A 142 12.98 -3.03 17.86
CA ARG A 142 13.00 -4.49 17.73
C ARG A 142 12.48 -4.90 16.36
N PRO A 143 12.83 -6.10 15.87
CA PRO A 143 12.34 -6.57 14.58
C PRO A 143 10.82 -6.47 14.48
N GLY A 144 10.32 -5.94 13.38
CA GLY A 144 8.90 -5.66 13.15
C GLY A 144 8.44 -4.24 13.48
N ASP A 145 9.21 -3.45 14.24
CA ASP A 145 8.93 -2.02 14.41
C ASP A 145 9.14 -1.27 13.10
N LEU A 146 8.43 -0.15 12.90
CA LEU A 146 8.42 0.56 11.63
C LEU A 146 9.25 1.84 11.70
N LEU A 147 10.01 2.09 10.63
CA LEU A 147 10.67 3.36 10.36
C LEU A 147 9.81 4.18 9.42
N PHE A 148 9.51 5.41 9.79
CA PHE A 148 8.89 6.39 8.90
C PHE A 148 9.90 7.46 8.53
N VAL A 149 10.02 7.71 7.24
CA VAL A 149 10.95 8.71 6.71
C VAL A 149 10.18 9.99 6.46
N GLU A 150 10.61 11.05 7.13
CA GLU A 150 10.20 12.41 6.83
C GLU A 150 11.13 12.99 5.78
N GLY A 151 10.58 13.65 4.77
CA GLY A 151 11.40 14.24 3.72
C GLY A 151 10.67 15.17 2.78
N THR A 152 11.47 15.85 1.97
CA THR A 152 11.00 16.81 0.96
C THR A 152 11.42 16.32 -0.41
N TYR A 153 10.46 16.17 -1.34
CA TYR A 153 10.77 15.75 -2.72
C TYR A 153 11.61 16.80 -3.44
N PHE A 154 12.63 16.36 -4.18
CA PHE A 154 13.52 17.30 -4.86
C PHE A 154 12.81 18.15 -5.93
N LYS A 155 11.91 17.55 -6.75
CA LYS A 155 11.09 18.23 -7.77
C LYS A 155 9.80 17.45 -8.07
N GLY A 156 8.75 18.13 -8.54
CA GLY A 156 7.68 17.53 -9.35
C GLY A 156 6.44 16.97 -8.62
N ARG A 157 6.39 16.90 -7.29
CA ARG A 157 5.14 16.58 -6.59
C ARG A 157 4.36 17.83 -6.26
N LYS A 158 3.25 18.05 -6.97
CA LYS A 158 2.30 19.15 -6.73
C LYS A 158 1.68 19.11 -5.32
N LYS A 159 1.68 17.93 -4.67
CA LYS A 159 1.11 17.72 -3.34
C LYS A 159 2.09 17.05 -2.39
N GLN A 160 2.43 17.77 -1.32
CA GLN A 160 3.21 17.26 -0.21
C GLN A 160 2.40 16.24 0.59
N GLN A 161 3.08 15.20 1.08
CA GLN A 161 2.45 14.18 1.92
C GLN A 161 2.12 14.76 3.30
N LYS A 162 1.08 14.25 3.94
CA LYS A 162 0.69 14.70 5.30
C LYS A 162 1.85 14.44 6.27
N GLY A 163 2.22 15.46 7.04
CA GLY A 163 3.35 15.40 7.97
C GLY A 163 4.69 15.12 7.31
N ASN A 164 4.83 15.36 5.99
CA ASN A 164 6.03 15.09 5.21
C ASN A 164 6.52 13.63 5.27
N ILE A 165 5.66 12.69 5.64
CA ILE A 165 6.00 11.27 5.69
C ILE A 165 6.00 10.73 4.26
N VAL A 166 7.20 10.46 3.73
CA VAL A 166 7.42 10.09 2.33
C VAL A 166 7.71 8.61 2.14
N HIS A 167 8.18 7.90 3.17
CA HIS A 167 8.48 6.47 3.06
C HIS A 167 8.26 5.73 4.38
N VAL A 168 8.12 4.41 4.31
CA VAL A 168 8.01 3.53 5.46
C VAL A 168 8.77 2.22 5.20
N GLU A 169 9.48 1.76 6.22
CA GLU A 169 10.24 0.50 6.21
C GLU A 169 10.00 -0.25 7.52
N MET A 170 10.31 -1.55 7.56
CA MET A 170 10.25 -2.35 8.78
C MET A 170 11.64 -2.75 9.22
N PHE A 171 11.97 -2.55 10.48
CA PHE A 171 13.21 -3.00 11.05
C PHE A 171 13.29 -4.53 11.07
N LEU A 172 14.41 -5.08 10.62
CA LEU A 172 14.73 -6.49 10.73
C LEU A 172 15.87 -6.73 11.73
N GLY A 173 16.83 -5.80 11.79
CA GLY A 173 18.04 -5.94 12.61
C GLY A 173 18.87 -7.15 12.20
N ALA A 174 19.91 -7.43 13.00
CA ALA A 174 20.83 -8.54 12.73
C ALA A 174 20.17 -9.93 12.87
N GLU A 175 19.03 -10.01 13.56
CA GLU A 175 18.33 -11.26 13.80
C GLU A 175 17.68 -11.81 12.53
N LEU A 176 17.13 -10.93 11.67
CA LEU A 176 16.33 -11.31 10.51
C LEU A 176 16.82 -10.70 9.19
N GLY A 177 17.78 -9.78 9.23
CA GLY A 177 18.33 -9.10 8.06
C GLY A 177 19.76 -9.53 7.73
N SER A 178 20.43 -8.73 6.89
CA SER A 178 21.84 -8.89 6.52
C SER A 178 22.81 -8.26 7.52
N GLY A 179 22.32 -7.41 8.44
CA GLY A 179 23.11 -6.68 9.42
C GLY A 179 22.27 -5.95 10.48
N PRO A 180 22.92 -5.27 11.46
CA PRO A 180 22.23 -4.65 12.59
C PRO A 180 21.31 -3.48 12.20
N GLU A 181 21.52 -2.88 11.03
CA GLU A 181 20.71 -1.77 10.53
C GLU A 181 19.70 -2.20 9.45
N SER A 182 19.55 -3.51 9.23
CA SER A 182 18.75 -4.01 8.12
C SER A 182 17.27 -3.71 8.26
N THR A 183 16.65 -3.40 7.12
CA THR A 183 15.22 -3.14 7.00
C THR A 183 14.60 -3.90 5.84
N LEU A 184 13.30 -4.17 5.90
CA LEU A 184 12.50 -4.59 4.77
C LEU A 184 11.82 -3.38 4.16
N ALA A 185 12.04 -3.14 2.87
CA ALA A 185 11.54 -1.95 2.20
C ALA A 185 11.22 -2.17 0.73
N SER A 186 10.39 -1.28 0.19
CA SER A 186 10.13 -1.13 -1.25
C SER A 186 10.66 0.24 -1.68
N ARG A 187 11.99 0.39 -1.75
CA ARG A 187 12.68 1.69 -1.92
C ARG A 187 12.70 2.19 -3.35
N ASP A 188 12.98 1.28 -4.28
CA ASP A 188 13.25 1.62 -5.68
C ASP A 188 11.99 1.41 -6.53
N HIS A 189 11.67 2.41 -7.35
CA HIS A 189 10.54 2.39 -8.27
C HIS A 189 10.66 1.28 -9.31
N TRP A 190 11.88 0.94 -9.72
CA TRP A 190 12.15 -0.16 -10.67
C TRP A 190 12.50 -1.47 -9.98
N GLY A 191 12.60 -1.46 -8.66
CA GLY A 191 12.98 -2.61 -7.87
C GLY A 191 11.80 -3.41 -7.35
N CYS A 192 12.13 -4.35 -6.49
CA CYS A 192 11.19 -5.14 -5.73
C CYS A 192 11.33 -4.87 -4.24
N VAL A 193 10.31 -5.24 -3.48
CA VAL A 193 10.40 -5.41 -2.03
C VAL A 193 11.61 -6.31 -1.72
N SER A 194 12.52 -5.81 -0.89
CA SER A 194 13.78 -6.47 -0.62
C SER A 194 14.32 -6.09 0.77
N VAL A 195 15.18 -6.95 1.30
CA VAL A 195 15.95 -6.66 2.51
C VAL A 195 17.07 -5.70 2.13
N GLN A 196 17.17 -4.63 2.90
CA GLN A 196 18.15 -3.57 2.75
C GLN A 196 19.21 -3.70 3.84
N ASP A 197 20.46 -3.41 3.52
CA ASP A 197 21.56 -3.55 4.48
C ASP A 197 21.52 -2.52 5.61
N SER A 198 21.06 -1.31 5.30
CA SER A 198 20.93 -0.22 6.28
C SER A 198 19.71 0.64 5.98
N PHE A 199 19.07 1.14 7.04
CA PHE A 199 18.09 2.22 6.99
C PHE A 199 18.69 3.59 6.63
N LYS A 200 20.02 3.72 6.64
CA LYS A 200 20.74 4.93 6.22
C LYS A 200 21.03 4.84 4.73
N TYR A 201 20.33 5.65 3.93
CA TYR A 201 20.53 5.73 2.49
C TYR A 201 20.32 7.15 2.00
N VAL A 202 20.80 7.41 0.80
CA VAL A 202 20.48 8.65 0.06
C VAL A 202 19.41 8.30 -0.97
N SER A 203 18.25 8.93 -0.86
CA SER A 203 17.18 8.77 -1.84
C SER A 203 17.46 9.67 -3.05
N PRO A 204 17.25 9.20 -4.29
CA PRO A 204 17.30 10.05 -5.47
C PRO A 204 16.02 10.91 -5.64
N TRP A 205 14.98 10.67 -4.84
CA TRP A 205 13.64 11.25 -5.02
C TRP A 205 13.29 12.35 -4.03
N TYR A 206 13.86 12.28 -2.83
CA TYR A 206 13.57 13.18 -1.73
C TYR A 206 14.79 13.35 -0.84
N GLU A 207 14.90 14.53 -0.25
CA GLU A 207 15.80 14.79 0.85
C GLU A 207 15.20 14.24 2.15
N ILE A 208 15.96 13.42 2.88
CA ILE A 208 15.53 12.90 4.18
C ILE A 208 15.81 13.98 5.23
N THR A 209 14.75 14.45 5.89
CA THR A 209 14.86 15.46 6.96
C THR A 209 14.90 14.83 8.35
N ALA A 210 14.13 13.76 8.56
CA ALA A 210 14.09 13.05 9.83
C ALA A 210 13.67 11.59 9.68
N LEU A 211 14.07 10.77 10.65
CA LEU A 211 13.70 9.36 10.78
C LEU A 211 12.87 9.17 12.05
N HIS A 212 11.72 8.52 11.93
CA HIS A 212 10.77 8.32 13.02
C HIS A 212 10.53 6.83 13.27
N TRP A 213 11.15 6.27 14.31
CA TRP A 213 10.90 4.90 14.74
C TRP A 213 9.59 4.81 15.52
N ARG A 214 8.74 3.85 15.15
CA ARG A 214 7.44 3.62 15.77
C ARG A 214 7.26 2.16 16.15
N SER A 215 6.78 1.95 17.37
CA SER A 215 6.55 0.61 17.88
C SER A 215 5.37 -0.05 17.20
N LEU A 216 5.53 -1.30 16.78
CA LEU A 216 4.43 -2.14 16.29
C LEU A 216 3.39 -2.46 17.39
N ASP A 217 3.75 -2.27 18.66
CA ASP A 217 2.97 -2.72 19.81
C ASP A 217 1.54 -2.15 19.84
N ASP A 218 1.32 -0.93 19.33
CA ASP A 218 -0.03 -0.35 19.21
C ASP A 218 -0.94 -1.26 18.37
N TRP A 219 -0.46 -1.74 17.22
CA TRP A 219 -1.18 -2.71 16.40
C TRP A 219 -1.29 -4.06 17.09
N LEU A 220 -0.22 -4.57 17.74
CA LEU A 220 -0.25 -5.86 18.43
C LEU A 220 -1.33 -5.89 19.54
N GLU A 221 -1.58 -4.75 20.19
CA GLU A 221 -2.65 -4.53 21.17
C GLU A 221 -4.04 -4.37 20.55
N GLY A 222 -4.13 -4.37 19.22
CA GLY A 222 -5.37 -4.22 18.47
C GLY A 222 -5.83 -2.77 18.33
N ARG A 223 -4.92 -1.80 18.48
CA ARG A 223 -5.19 -0.37 18.33
C ARG A 223 -4.77 0.08 16.93
N CYS A 224 -5.64 0.77 16.21
CA CYS A 224 -5.41 1.28 14.85
C CYS A 224 -5.95 2.71 14.69
N ASP A 225 -6.08 3.45 15.79
CA ASP A 225 -6.58 4.81 15.80
C ASP A 225 -5.51 5.78 15.27
N PRO A 226 -5.82 6.70 14.34
CA PRO A 226 -4.84 7.62 13.74
C PRO A 226 -4.47 8.79 14.69
N VAL A 227 -4.02 8.47 15.90
CA VAL A 227 -3.78 9.42 17.00
C VAL A 227 -2.60 10.36 16.74
N ALA A 228 -1.60 9.95 15.95
CA ALA A 228 -0.43 10.82 15.70
C ALA A 228 -0.72 11.95 14.71
N LEU A 229 -1.76 11.83 13.87
CA LEU A 229 -2.22 12.85 12.91
C LEU A 229 -3.76 12.87 12.85
N PRO A 230 -4.45 13.22 13.95
CA PRO A 230 -5.89 13.02 14.07
C PRO A 230 -6.69 13.86 13.05
N ASP A 231 -6.24 15.08 12.76
CA ASP A 231 -6.91 15.99 11.82
C ASP A 231 -6.80 15.54 10.36
N CYS A 232 -5.85 14.67 10.04
CA CYS A 232 -5.64 14.21 8.67
C CYS A 232 -6.55 13.05 8.26
N PHE A 233 -7.07 12.30 9.23
CA PHE A 233 -7.78 11.04 9.01
C PHE A 233 -9.09 10.95 9.80
N GLN A 234 -9.71 12.11 10.05
CA GLN A 234 -11.00 12.21 10.71
C GLN A 234 -12.06 11.37 10.00
N GLY A 235 -12.87 10.65 10.78
CA GLY A 235 -13.97 9.82 10.27
C GLY A 235 -13.58 8.41 9.85
N HIS A 236 -12.30 8.02 9.91
CA HIS A 236 -11.93 6.61 9.81
C HIS A 236 -12.30 5.88 11.10
N ASP A 237 -13.08 4.82 10.99
CA ASP A 237 -13.41 3.92 12.09
C ASP A 237 -12.85 2.51 11.78
N PRO A 238 -11.64 2.18 12.25
CA PRO A 238 -11.00 0.88 12.00
C PRO A 238 -11.73 -0.29 12.69
N TYR A 239 -12.71 -0.01 13.54
CA TYR A 239 -13.45 -1.02 14.31
C TYR A 239 -14.92 -1.12 13.92
N GLY A 240 -15.41 -0.14 13.17
CA GLY A 240 -16.82 0.02 12.86
C GLY A 240 -17.30 -0.85 11.71
N GLU A 241 -18.60 -1.15 11.73
CA GLU A 241 -19.29 -1.87 10.65
C GLU A 241 -19.34 -1.06 9.34
N LYS A 242 -19.20 0.28 9.43
CA LYS A 242 -19.25 1.19 8.27
C LYS A 242 -18.00 1.10 7.39
N ALA A 243 -16.82 0.80 7.95
CA ALA A 243 -15.56 0.68 7.19
C ALA A 243 -15.53 -0.55 6.26
N GLN A 244 -16.46 -1.50 6.43
CA GLN A 244 -16.68 -2.59 5.46
C GLN A 244 -17.17 -2.09 4.08
N ARG A 245 -17.60 -0.83 3.99
CA ARG A 245 -17.90 -0.16 2.73
C ARG A 245 -16.64 0.55 2.24
N VAL A 246 -15.73 -0.20 1.61
CA VAL A 246 -14.84 0.39 0.58
C VAL A 246 -15.75 1.23 -0.31
N GLY A 247 -15.40 2.52 -0.46
CA GLY A 247 -16.32 3.60 -0.77
C GLY A 247 -17.33 3.33 -1.88
N LYS A 248 -18.43 4.08 -1.87
CA LYS A 248 -19.36 4.20 -3.00
C LYS A 248 -18.69 4.86 -4.23
N LYS A 249 -17.39 4.65 -4.47
CA LYS A 249 -16.77 5.08 -5.72
C LYS A 249 -17.31 4.21 -6.83
N SER A 250 -17.87 4.90 -7.81
CA SER A 250 -18.37 4.32 -9.04
C SER A 250 -17.23 3.60 -9.76
N VAL A 251 -17.52 2.55 -10.52
CA VAL A 251 -16.57 1.98 -11.49
C VAL A 251 -16.20 3.00 -12.59
N PHE A 252 -16.95 4.10 -12.68
CA PHE A 252 -16.72 5.20 -13.62
C PHE A 252 -15.89 6.35 -13.05
N ASP A 253 -15.45 6.29 -11.78
CA ASP A 253 -14.53 7.29 -11.22
C ASP A 253 -13.08 6.84 -11.46
N ASP A 254 -12.48 7.33 -12.54
CA ASP A 254 -11.05 7.18 -12.86
C ASP A 254 -10.16 8.15 -12.03
N GLU A 255 -10.72 8.78 -11.00
CA GLU A 255 -9.97 9.67 -10.10
C GLU A 255 -9.42 8.89 -8.89
N GLY A 256 -8.27 8.26 -9.12
CA GLY A 256 -7.53 7.54 -8.09
C GLY A 256 -6.11 7.10 -8.48
N ALA A 257 -5.69 7.28 -9.73
CA ALA A 257 -4.28 7.36 -10.04
C ALA A 257 -3.82 8.76 -9.60
N ASP A 258 -2.99 8.86 -8.57
CA ASP A 258 -2.24 10.09 -8.36
C ASP A 258 -1.43 10.33 -9.65
N ASP A 259 -1.86 11.33 -10.43
CA ASP A 259 -1.17 11.82 -11.62
C ASP A 259 0.29 12.11 -11.24
N VAL A 260 1.16 11.21 -11.67
CA VAL A 260 2.58 11.48 -11.70
C VAL A 260 2.79 12.27 -12.97
N ASP A 261 3.36 13.46 -12.83
CA ASP A 261 3.66 14.32 -13.97
C ASP A 261 4.77 13.65 -14.80
N ASP A 262 4.36 12.86 -15.81
CA ASP A 262 5.20 12.03 -16.66
C ASP A 262 6.30 12.84 -17.37
N GLU A 263 6.05 14.14 -17.59
CA GLU A 263 6.98 15.05 -18.23
C GLU A 263 8.18 15.38 -17.33
N ALA A 264 7.96 15.47 -16.01
CA ALA A 264 9.01 15.77 -15.04
C ALA A 264 9.97 14.58 -14.80
N ILE A 265 9.46 13.34 -14.88
CA ILE A 265 10.25 12.12 -14.68
C ILE A 265 11.06 11.77 -15.93
N ALA A 266 10.47 11.90 -17.13
CA ALA A 266 11.19 11.69 -18.38
C ALA A 266 12.38 12.68 -18.53
N ALA A 267 12.20 13.93 -18.11
CA ALA A 267 13.25 14.95 -18.13
C ALA A 267 14.40 14.67 -17.13
N ALA A 268 14.13 14.01 -16.01
CA ALA A 268 15.16 13.62 -15.04
C ALA A 268 15.98 12.41 -15.54
N ALA A 269 15.32 11.41 -16.12
CA ALA A 269 15.97 10.23 -16.68
C ALA A 269 16.85 10.55 -17.90
N ALA A 270 16.48 11.55 -18.71
CA ALA A 270 17.29 12.01 -19.85
C ALA A 270 18.58 12.72 -19.42
N LYS A 271 18.61 13.33 -18.22
CA LYS A 271 19.79 14.06 -17.70
C LYS A 271 20.83 13.19 -17.00
N LEU A 272 20.49 11.94 -16.69
CA LEU A 272 21.39 10.95 -16.07
C LEU A 272 22.15 10.10 -17.11
N LYS A 273 21.94 10.32 -18.41
CA LYS A 273 22.71 9.70 -19.50
C LYS A 273 23.89 10.57 -19.94
N VAL A 274 24.74 10.98 -19.01
CA VAL A 274 26.07 11.56 -19.28
C VAL A 274 27.11 10.81 -18.47
#